data_AF-A0A9P1GY17-F1
#
_entry.id   AF-A0A9P1GY17-F1
#
_cell.length_a   1.000
_cell.length_b   1.000
_cell.length_c   1.000
_cell.angle_alpha   90.00
_cell.angle_beta   90.00
_cell.angle_gamma   90.00
#
_symmetry.space_group_name_H-M   'P 1'
#
loop_
_entity.id
_entity.type
_entity.pdbx_description
1 polymer ?
#
loop_
_entity_poly.entity_id
_entity_poly.type
_entity_poly.pdbx_seq_one_letter_code
_entity_poly.pdbx_strand_id
1 'polypeptide(L)'
;MILSHLFYLISASSVALAQSRTMGFIGCSMAENVAQGYVAVGGERLWAPYGTGAMVVQSWTSPNSASWQLFDRQATQNGKPTAVWVQICIFAQAGATMQEVTQLIENARQHAAPDAEIYITGQPLYEPGQTCFLAGADGPELTDSLAKQAAEDPALNVTYPGSFLLRQGEVADGCHANTAGQQSLGNQAIEFFG
;
A
#
# COMPACT_ATOMS: atom_id res chain seq x y z
N MET A 1 -52.32 -25.79 18.25
CA MET A 1 -50.87 -25.58 18.39
C MET A 1 -50.43 -24.73 17.21
N ILE A 2 -50.04 -23.48 17.47
CA ILE A 2 -49.55 -22.53 16.47
C ILE A 2 -48.02 -22.65 16.49
N LEU A 3 -47.40 -23.15 15.42
CA LEU A 3 -45.96 -22.99 15.22
C LEU A 3 -45.75 -21.85 14.23
N SER A 4 -45.38 -20.70 14.78
CA SER A 4 -44.87 -19.55 14.04
C SER A 4 -43.39 -19.82 13.74
N HIS A 5 -42.99 -19.80 12.48
CA HIS A 5 -41.57 -19.82 12.09
C HIS A 5 -41.19 -18.43 11.59
N LEU A 6 -40.55 -17.69 12.48
CA LEU A 6 -39.94 -16.41 12.22
C LEU A 6 -38.61 -16.66 11.49
N PHE A 7 -38.57 -16.46 10.18
CA PHE A 7 -37.32 -16.45 9.42
C PHE A 7 -36.60 -15.14 9.70
N TYR A 8 -35.45 -15.23 10.39
CA TYR A 8 -34.47 -14.15 10.48
C TYR A 8 -33.82 -13.98 9.10
N LEU A 9 -34.13 -12.87 8.42
CA LEU A 9 -33.33 -12.38 7.30
C LEU A 9 -32.02 -11.82 7.85
N ILE A 10 -30.95 -12.59 7.77
CA ILE A 10 -29.59 -12.08 7.94
C ILE A 10 -29.26 -11.27 6.68
N SER A 11 -28.99 -9.98 6.86
CA SER A 11 -28.68 -9.06 5.77
C SER A 11 -27.39 -9.48 5.05
N ALA A 12 -27.51 -9.86 3.78
CA ALA A 12 -26.41 -10.31 2.92
C ALA A 12 -25.44 -9.19 2.49
N SER A 13 -25.73 -7.94 2.86
CA SER A 13 -25.02 -6.76 2.34
C SER A 13 -23.63 -6.54 2.92
N SER A 14 -23.32 -7.08 4.11
CA SER A 14 -21.99 -6.95 4.73
C SER A 14 -20.98 -7.98 4.23
N VAL A 15 -21.44 -9.13 3.73
CA VAL A 15 -20.56 -10.21 3.24
C VAL A 15 -20.06 -9.93 1.82
N ALA A 16 -20.86 -9.25 0.98
CA ALA A 16 -20.48 -8.94 -0.40
C ALA A 16 -19.39 -7.85 -0.51
N LEU A 17 -19.36 -6.86 0.39
CA LEU A 17 -18.32 -5.81 0.42
C LEU A 17 -16.96 -6.33 0.90
N ALA A 18 -16.94 -7.33 1.78
CA ALA A 18 -15.70 -7.97 2.22
C ALA A 18 -15.01 -8.78 1.10
N GLN A 19 -15.73 -9.10 0.01
CA GLN A 19 -15.19 -9.86 -1.12
C GLN A 19 -14.48 -8.98 -2.16
N SER A 20 -14.65 -7.65 -2.16
CA SER A 20 -13.98 -6.77 -3.15
C SER A 20 -12.57 -6.37 -2.73
N ARG A 21 -12.33 -6.18 -1.43
CA ARG A 21 -11.08 -5.63 -0.86
C ARG A 21 -10.01 -6.71 -0.67
N THR A 22 -9.54 -7.28 -1.78
CA THR A 22 -8.62 -8.42 -1.79
C THR A 22 -7.14 -8.05 -1.70
N MET A 23 -6.80 -6.77 -1.87
CA MET A 23 -5.41 -6.29 -1.86
C MET A 23 -5.10 -5.51 -0.58
N GLY A 24 -4.21 -6.04 0.25
CA GLY A 24 -3.63 -5.29 1.37
C GLY A 24 -2.54 -4.34 0.88
N PHE A 25 -2.14 -3.36 1.70
CA PHE A 25 -0.97 -2.54 1.39
C PHE A 25 -0.10 -2.31 2.60
N ILE A 26 1.17 -2.01 2.39
CA ILE A 26 2.11 -1.55 3.42
C ILE A 26 2.91 -0.37 2.87
N GLY A 27 3.42 0.48 3.76
CA GLY A 27 4.19 1.66 3.42
C GLY A 27 4.08 2.73 4.49
N CYS A 28 4.28 3.99 4.10
CA CYS A 28 4.25 5.15 5.00
C CYS A 28 3.00 6.02 4.79
N SER A 29 3.04 7.30 5.17
CA SER A 29 1.98 8.28 4.91
C SER A 29 1.72 8.52 3.41
N MET A 30 2.72 8.31 2.55
CA MET A 30 2.51 8.39 1.10
C MET A 30 1.66 7.22 0.58
N ALA A 31 1.79 6.03 1.17
CA ALA A 31 0.95 4.89 0.82
C ALA A 31 -0.50 5.14 1.24
N GLU A 32 -0.67 5.76 2.41
CA GLU A 32 -1.97 6.23 2.89
C GLU A 32 -2.60 7.25 1.93
N ASN A 33 -1.84 8.21 1.37
CA ASN A 33 -2.36 9.15 0.37
C ASN A 33 -2.83 8.47 -0.91
N VAL A 34 -2.08 7.46 -1.41
CA VAL A 34 -2.50 6.67 -2.57
C VAL A 34 -3.78 5.90 -2.25
N ALA A 35 -3.85 5.23 -1.10
CA ALA A 35 -5.04 4.47 -0.70
C ALA A 35 -6.27 5.37 -0.52
N GLN A 36 -6.10 6.56 0.07
CA GLN A 36 -7.16 7.56 0.21
C GLN A 36 -7.68 7.99 -1.16
N GLY A 37 -6.75 8.31 -2.06
CA GLY A 37 -7.03 8.61 -3.45
C GLY A 37 -7.79 7.51 -4.17
N TYR A 38 -7.27 6.29 -4.13
CA TYR A 38 -7.80 5.11 -4.80
C TYR A 38 -9.25 4.85 -4.39
N VAL A 39 -9.56 4.88 -3.09
CA VAL A 39 -10.93 4.75 -2.59
C VAL A 39 -11.80 5.92 -3.05
N ALA A 40 -11.30 7.15 -2.99
CA ALA A 40 -12.06 8.35 -3.36
C ALA A 40 -12.45 8.38 -4.85
N VAL A 41 -11.64 7.79 -5.73
CA VAL A 41 -11.94 7.68 -7.18
C VAL A 41 -12.71 6.41 -7.55
N GLY A 42 -13.16 5.63 -6.56
CA GLY A 42 -14.04 4.47 -6.78
C GLY A 42 -13.32 3.12 -6.87
N GLY A 43 -12.05 3.04 -6.50
CA GLY A 43 -11.31 1.79 -6.44
C GLY A 43 -11.80 0.85 -5.35
N GLU A 44 -11.91 -0.44 -5.68
CA GLU A 44 -12.54 -1.45 -4.82
C GLU A 44 -11.61 -2.58 -4.36
N ARG A 45 -10.44 -2.77 -5.01
CA ARG A 45 -9.53 -3.90 -4.75
C ARG A 45 -8.63 -3.68 -3.53
N LEU A 46 -8.02 -2.49 -3.42
CA LEU A 46 -7.13 -2.11 -2.32
C LEU A 46 -7.90 -1.92 -1.01
N TRP A 47 -7.35 -2.32 0.14
CA TRP A 47 -7.92 -2.01 1.44
C TRP A 47 -8.10 -0.51 1.67
N ALA A 48 -9.08 -0.16 2.51
CA ALA A 48 -9.25 1.22 2.93
C ALA A 48 -8.02 1.70 3.73
N PRO A 49 -7.74 3.02 3.73
CA PRO A 49 -6.64 3.60 4.50
C PRO A 49 -6.79 3.29 6.00
N TYR A 50 -5.68 2.98 6.68
CA TYR A 50 -5.72 2.47 8.06
C TYR A 50 -4.62 3.02 8.97
N GLY A 51 -3.91 4.06 8.53
CA GLY A 51 -2.96 4.82 9.36
C GLY A 51 -1.55 4.26 9.35
N THR A 52 -0.89 4.26 8.19
CA THR A 52 0.51 3.81 8.02
C THR A 52 1.56 4.93 8.17
N GLY A 53 1.19 6.06 8.77
CA GLY A 53 2.07 7.23 8.90
C GLY A 53 3.43 6.91 9.53
N ALA A 54 4.51 7.44 8.95
CA ALA A 54 5.90 7.25 9.38
C ALA A 54 6.45 5.80 9.38
N MET A 55 5.69 4.81 8.89
CA MET A 55 6.14 3.42 8.81
C MET A 55 7.02 3.19 7.58
N VAL A 56 8.30 3.56 7.68
CA VAL A 56 9.33 3.33 6.65
C VAL A 56 9.75 1.85 6.60
N VAL A 57 10.60 1.47 5.63
CA VAL A 57 11.08 0.09 5.41
C VAL A 57 11.43 -0.63 6.72
N GLN A 58 12.19 0.02 7.62
CA GLN A 58 12.63 -0.57 8.89
C GLN A 58 11.49 -0.89 9.87
N SER A 59 10.30 -0.28 9.70
CA SER A 59 9.11 -0.63 10.48
C SER A 59 8.52 -1.99 10.09
N TRP A 60 8.90 -2.51 8.92
CA TRP A 60 8.33 -3.72 8.32
C TRP A 60 9.33 -4.90 8.23
N THR A 61 10.59 -4.71 8.62
CA THR A 61 11.63 -5.76 8.51
C THR A 61 11.58 -6.83 9.60
N SER A 62 10.91 -6.57 10.72
CA SER A 62 10.58 -7.61 11.72
C SER A 62 9.15 -8.08 11.52
N PRO A 63 8.86 -9.38 11.26
CA PRO A 63 7.50 -9.87 11.03
C PRO A 63 6.58 -9.73 12.26
N ASN A 64 7.14 -9.46 13.44
CA ASN A 64 6.38 -9.25 14.67
C ASN A 64 6.24 -7.76 15.06
N SER A 65 6.60 -6.83 14.17
CA SER A 65 6.58 -5.40 14.45
C SER A 65 5.16 -4.87 14.71
N ALA A 66 5.06 -3.70 15.34
CA ALA A 66 3.79 -3.02 15.55
C ALA A 66 3.07 -2.70 14.22
N SER A 67 3.82 -2.48 13.14
CA SER A 67 3.29 -2.26 11.79
C SER A 67 2.64 -3.51 11.22
N TRP A 68 3.26 -4.69 11.37
CA TRP A 68 2.62 -5.94 10.97
C TRP A 68 1.41 -6.29 11.84
N GLN A 69 1.46 -6.02 13.15
CA GLN A 69 0.29 -6.17 14.01
C GLN A 69 -0.88 -5.26 13.58
N LEU A 70 -0.59 -4.07 13.04
CA LEU A 70 -1.62 -3.20 12.45
C LEU A 70 -2.18 -3.78 11.15
N PHE A 71 -1.31 -4.29 10.27
CA PHE A 71 -1.73 -4.98 9.04
C PHE A 71 -2.60 -6.20 9.35
N ASP A 72 -2.24 -7.02 10.33
CA ASP A 72 -3.00 -8.23 10.73
C ASP A 72 -4.39 -7.89 11.29
N ARG A 73 -4.55 -6.73 11.94
CA ARG A 73 -5.88 -6.23 12.32
C ARG A 73 -6.74 -5.94 11.10
N GLN A 74 -6.16 -5.40 10.02
CA GLN A 74 -6.89 -5.19 8.77
C GLN A 74 -7.20 -6.52 8.08
N ALA A 75 -6.27 -7.47 8.10
CA ALA A 75 -6.49 -8.81 7.56
C ALA A 75 -7.63 -9.55 8.30
N THR A 76 -7.79 -9.32 9.60
CA THR A 76 -8.92 -9.88 10.38
C THR A 76 -10.27 -9.29 9.93
N GLN A 77 -10.29 -8.05 9.46
CA GLN A 77 -11.51 -7.36 9.02
C GLN A 77 -11.85 -7.65 7.55
N ASN A 78 -10.85 -7.72 6.68
CA ASN A 78 -11.00 -7.84 5.23
C ASN A 78 -10.75 -9.27 4.70
N GLY A 79 -10.27 -10.18 5.56
CA GLY A 79 -9.69 -11.46 5.15
C GLY A 79 -8.20 -11.34 4.83
N LYS A 80 -7.49 -12.48 4.84
CA LYS A 80 -6.08 -12.49 4.40
C LYS A 80 -6.00 -12.07 2.92
N PRO A 81 -5.16 -11.09 2.57
CA PRO A 81 -5.14 -10.56 1.22
C PRO A 81 -4.53 -11.54 0.24
N THR A 82 -5.10 -11.65 -0.96
CA THR A 82 -4.56 -12.43 -2.08
C THR A 82 -3.61 -11.62 -2.95
N ALA A 83 -3.49 -10.32 -2.69
CA ALA A 83 -2.45 -9.47 -3.23
C ALA A 83 -1.97 -8.46 -2.18
N VAL A 84 -0.69 -8.08 -2.19
CA VAL A 84 -0.18 -7.01 -1.33
C VAL A 84 0.54 -5.98 -2.19
N TRP A 85 0.17 -4.71 -2.04
CA TRP A 85 0.96 -3.60 -2.56
C TRP A 85 1.96 -3.10 -1.51
N VAL A 86 3.24 -3.15 -1.88
CA VAL A 86 4.36 -2.67 -1.09
C VAL A 86 4.81 -1.32 -1.62
N GLN A 87 4.70 -0.26 -0.81
CA GLN A 87 5.39 0.99 -1.09
C GLN A 87 6.67 1.07 -0.25
N ILE A 88 7.82 1.07 -0.92
CA ILE A 88 9.12 1.29 -0.27
C ILE A 88 9.16 2.76 0.17
N CYS A 89 9.12 2.99 1.49
CA CYS A 89 9.24 4.32 2.08
C CYS A 89 10.47 4.46 2.97
N ILE A 90 11.10 5.63 2.96
CA ILE A 90 12.29 5.93 3.76
C ILE A 90 12.20 7.30 4.43
N PHE A 91 13.04 7.49 5.44
CA PHE A 91 13.48 8.81 5.88
C PHE A 91 14.92 9.04 5.41
N ALA A 92 15.26 10.29 5.08
CA ALA A 92 16.56 10.66 4.52
C ALA A 92 17.76 10.13 5.34
N GLN A 93 17.64 10.20 6.66
CA GLN A 93 18.69 9.77 7.59
C GLN A 93 18.89 8.25 7.68
N ALA A 94 17.89 7.46 7.28
CA ALA A 94 17.92 6.00 7.38
C ALA A 94 18.17 5.34 6.01
N GLY A 95 17.55 5.87 4.94
CA GLY A 95 17.59 5.23 3.62
C GLY A 95 16.92 3.86 3.61
N ALA A 96 17.26 3.06 2.62
CA ALA A 96 16.92 1.65 2.53
C ALA A 96 17.98 0.89 1.72
N THR A 97 18.08 -0.41 1.98
CA THR A 97 18.92 -1.34 1.25
C THR A 97 18.08 -2.41 0.56
N MET A 98 18.63 -3.06 -0.47
CA MET A 98 17.95 -4.22 -1.09
C MET A 98 17.71 -5.36 -0.12
N GLN A 99 18.61 -5.58 0.85
CA GLN A 99 18.41 -6.62 1.87
C GLN A 99 17.16 -6.35 2.71
N GLU A 100 16.94 -5.10 3.12
CA GLU A 100 15.74 -4.74 3.86
C GLU A 100 14.48 -4.85 2.99
N VAL A 101 14.57 -4.50 1.70
CA VAL A 101 13.45 -4.65 0.75
C VAL A 101 13.09 -6.12 0.55
N THR A 102 14.08 -7.01 0.39
CA THR A 102 13.87 -8.46 0.34
C THR A 102 13.18 -8.96 1.61
N GLN A 103 13.68 -8.57 2.80
CA GLN A 103 13.08 -8.98 4.07
C GLN A 103 11.63 -8.49 4.21
N LEU A 104 11.37 -7.27 3.75
CA LEU A 104 10.05 -6.66 3.77
C LEU A 104 9.07 -7.42 2.85
N ILE A 105 9.50 -7.82 1.65
CA ILE A 105 8.70 -8.66 0.73
C ILE A 105 8.43 -10.03 1.35
N GLU A 106 9.44 -10.68 1.93
CA GLU A 106 9.29 -11.97 2.61
C GLU A 106 8.27 -11.90 3.75
N ASN A 107 8.33 -10.84 4.56
CA ASN A 107 7.37 -10.62 5.62
C ASN A 107 5.96 -10.39 5.03
N ALA A 108 5.82 -9.59 3.97
CA ALA A 108 4.53 -9.42 3.29
C ALA A 108 3.88 -10.75 2.88
N ARG A 109 4.68 -11.71 2.39
CA ARG A 109 4.19 -13.06 2.07
C ARG A 109 3.73 -13.84 3.30
N GLN A 110 4.41 -13.72 4.44
CA GLN A 110 4.03 -14.38 5.69
C GLN A 110 2.67 -13.90 6.21
N HIS A 111 2.37 -12.61 6.03
CA HIS A 111 1.13 -11.98 6.49
C HIS A 111 -0.03 -12.08 5.48
N ALA A 112 0.24 -12.43 4.23
CA ALA A 112 -0.75 -12.61 3.18
C ALA A 112 -1.37 -14.02 3.13
N ALA A 113 -2.28 -14.24 2.19
CA ALA A 113 -2.73 -15.58 1.80
C ALA A 113 -1.59 -16.34 1.08
N PRO A 114 -1.61 -17.69 1.05
CA PRO A 114 -0.71 -18.46 0.21
C PRO A 114 -0.77 -17.99 -1.25
N ASP A 115 0.38 -17.98 -1.93
CA ASP A 115 0.53 -17.58 -3.32
C ASP A 115 0.08 -16.14 -3.64
N ALA A 116 -0.02 -15.27 -2.63
CA ALA A 116 -0.40 -13.88 -2.84
C ALA A 116 0.54 -13.16 -3.83
N GLU A 117 -0.07 -12.40 -4.74
CA GLU A 117 0.64 -11.50 -5.64
C GLU A 117 1.27 -10.36 -4.83
N ILE A 118 2.50 -9.99 -5.14
CA ILE A 118 3.15 -8.83 -4.51
C ILE A 118 3.45 -7.81 -5.59
N TYR A 119 2.85 -6.63 -5.46
CA TYR A 119 3.19 -5.46 -6.25
C TYR A 119 4.12 -4.58 -5.44
N ILE A 120 5.15 -4.01 -6.07
CA ILE A 120 6.11 -3.16 -5.38
C ILE A 120 6.34 -1.85 -6.13
N THR A 121 6.35 -0.74 -5.39
CA THR A 121 6.66 0.60 -5.92
C THR A 121 7.56 1.36 -4.94
N GLY A 122 8.22 2.41 -5.42
CA GLY A 122 8.83 3.42 -4.54
C GLY A 122 7.81 4.38 -3.93
N GLN A 123 8.29 5.30 -3.10
CA GLN A 123 7.57 6.54 -2.81
C GLN A 123 7.28 7.29 -4.12
N PRO A 124 6.20 8.08 -4.21
CA PRO A 124 5.92 8.85 -5.41
C PRO A 124 7.10 9.73 -5.79
N LEU A 125 7.43 9.72 -7.08
CA LEU A 125 8.33 10.68 -7.69
C LEU A 125 7.64 12.03 -7.80
N TYR A 126 8.42 13.07 -8.02
CA TYR A 126 7.94 14.44 -8.18
C TYR A 126 8.40 15.01 -9.52
N GLU A 127 7.63 15.95 -10.06
CA GLU A 127 8.10 16.72 -11.22
C GLU A 127 9.40 17.51 -10.88
N PRO A 128 10.24 17.82 -11.89
CA PRO A 128 11.49 18.53 -11.67
C PRO A 128 11.31 19.82 -10.86
N GLY A 129 12.21 20.02 -9.90
CA GLY A 129 12.17 21.17 -8.99
C GLY A 129 11.45 20.90 -7.66
N GLN A 130 10.98 19.68 -7.44
CA GLN A 130 10.34 19.26 -6.20
C GLN A 130 10.80 17.87 -5.76
N THR A 131 10.78 17.60 -4.45
CA THR A 131 11.08 16.30 -3.84
C THR A 131 10.40 16.23 -2.47
N CYS A 132 10.31 15.03 -1.89
CA CYS A 132 9.84 14.86 -0.51
C CYS A 132 10.98 15.17 0.48
N PHE A 133 10.87 16.26 1.23
CA PHE A 133 11.91 16.64 2.20
C PHE A 133 12.17 15.56 3.29
N LEU A 134 11.17 14.74 3.62
CA LEU A 134 11.30 13.65 4.61
C LEU A 134 12.19 12.52 4.10
N ALA A 135 12.14 12.22 2.80
CA ALA A 135 12.93 11.16 2.17
C ALA A 135 14.33 11.66 1.74
N GLY A 136 14.54 12.98 1.67
CA GLY A 136 15.76 13.59 1.19
C GLY A 136 15.74 13.76 -0.34
N ALA A 137 16.77 14.44 -0.87
CA ALA A 137 16.79 14.88 -2.26
C ALA A 137 16.56 13.75 -3.27
N ASP A 138 17.27 12.64 -3.10
CA ASP A 138 17.24 11.46 -4.00
C ASP A 138 16.43 10.29 -3.42
N GLY A 139 15.66 10.55 -2.36
CA GLY A 139 14.97 9.50 -1.63
C GLY A 139 13.90 8.78 -2.47
N PRO A 140 12.97 9.51 -3.11
CA PRO A 140 11.99 8.91 -4.01
C PRO A 140 12.63 8.06 -5.12
N GLU A 141 13.66 8.59 -5.78
CA GLU A 141 14.41 7.92 -6.85
C GLU A 141 15.11 6.64 -6.36
N LEU A 142 15.70 6.69 -5.17
CA LEU A 142 16.27 5.51 -4.52
C LEU A 142 15.20 4.44 -4.32
N THR A 143 14.06 4.79 -3.73
CA THR A 143 13.00 3.81 -3.46
C THR A 143 12.38 3.22 -4.74
N ASP A 144 12.23 4.02 -5.80
CA ASP A 144 11.76 3.54 -7.10
C ASP A 144 12.78 2.62 -7.78
N SER A 145 14.08 2.95 -7.68
CA SER A 145 15.17 2.08 -8.15
C SER A 145 15.19 0.74 -7.41
N LEU A 146 15.03 0.74 -6.08
CA LEU A 146 14.94 -0.48 -5.27
C LEU A 146 13.72 -1.33 -5.65
N ALA A 147 12.57 -0.71 -5.96
CA ALA A 147 11.38 -1.43 -6.39
C ALA A 147 11.59 -2.10 -7.77
N LYS A 148 12.22 -1.39 -8.71
CA LYS A 148 12.62 -1.95 -10.01
C LYS A 148 13.60 -3.12 -9.84
N GLN A 149 14.65 -2.93 -9.03
CA GLN A 149 15.63 -3.97 -8.75
C GLN A 149 14.99 -5.21 -8.11
N ALA A 150 14.01 -5.03 -7.22
CA ALA A 150 13.28 -6.14 -6.63
C ALA A 150 12.44 -6.91 -7.67
N ALA A 151 11.83 -6.22 -8.64
CA ALA A 151 11.06 -6.85 -9.71
C ALA A 151 11.94 -7.50 -10.80
N GLU A 152 13.19 -7.05 -10.95
CA GLU A 152 14.18 -7.68 -11.84
C GLU A 152 14.73 -8.99 -11.25
N ASP A 153 14.65 -9.19 -9.94
CA ASP A 153 15.06 -10.44 -9.29
C ASP A 153 13.93 -11.50 -9.36
N PRO A 154 14.06 -12.54 -10.20
CA PRO A 154 13.04 -13.57 -10.34
C PRO A 154 12.84 -14.39 -9.05
N ALA A 155 13.80 -14.39 -8.13
CA ALA A 155 13.65 -15.09 -6.85
C ALA A 155 12.65 -14.39 -5.93
N LEU A 156 12.46 -13.07 -6.08
CA LEU A 156 11.52 -12.30 -5.27
C LEU A 156 10.07 -12.43 -5.80
N ASN A 157 9.90 -12.73 -7.09
CA ASN A 157 8.60 -12.95 -7.75
C ASN A 157 7.58 -11.83 -7.43
N VAL A 158 8.00 -10.57 -7.63
CA VAL A 158 7.17 -9.38 -7.41
C VAL A 158 6.96 -8.63 -8.72
N THR A 159 5.89 -7.86 -8.81
CA THR A 159 5.57 -7.04 -9.99
C THR A 159 5.80 -5.56 -9.70
N TYR A 160 6.59 -4.89 -10.53
CA TYR A 160 6.68 -3.43 -10.54
C TYR A 160 5.71 -2.87 -11.59
N PRO A 161 4.58 -2.26 -11.19
CA PRO A 161 3.57 -1.79 -12.13
C PRO A 161 3.95 -0.46 -12.81
N GLY A 162 4.86 0.31 -12.20
CA GLY A 162 5.23 1.66 -12.62
C GLY A 162 5.55 2.56 -11.44
N SER A 163 5.93 3.81 -11.73
CA SER A 163 6.15 4.84 -10.72
C SER A 163 4.85 5.63 -10.48
N PHE A 164 4.57 5.91 -9.21
CA PHE A 164 3.64 6.99 -8.88
C PHE A 164 4.32 8.35 -9.09
N LEU A 165 3.57 9.34 -9.58
CA LEU A 165 4.05 10.70 -9.81
C LEU A 165 3.10 11.72 -9.16
N LEU A 166 3.69 12.69 -8.46
CA LEU A 166 3.01 13.90 -7.97
C LEU A 166 3.51 15.13 -8.73
N ARG A 167 2.56 15.94 -9.22
CA ARG A 167 2.85 17.21 -9.89
C ARG A 167 2.98 18.37 -8.91
N GLN A 168 3.55 19.49 -9.34
CA GLN A 168 3.81 20.63 -8.44
C GLN A 168 2.55 21.14 -7.71
N GLY A 169 1.40 21.18 -8.39
CA GLY A 169 0.11 21.61 -7.80
C GLY A 169 -0.61 20.55 -6.96
N GLU A 170 -0.05 19.35 -6.84
CA GLU A 170 -0.66 18.19 -6.19
C GLU A 170 -0.10 17.93 -4.79
N VAL A 171 0.85 18.75 -4.32
CA VAL A 171 1.53 18.57 -3.03
C VAL A 171 1.10 19.63 -2.01
N ALA A 172 0.91 19.21 -0.77
CA ALA A 172 0.39 20.04 0.32
C ALA A 172 1.49 20.72 1.14
N ASP A 173 2.52 19.97 1.54
CA ASP A 173 3.49 20.37 2.57
C ASP A 173 4.95 20.13 2.18
N GLY A 174 5.21 20.00 0.87
CA GLY A 174 6.54 19.65 0.36
C GLY A 174 6.86 18.15 0.43
N CYS A 175 5.90 17.30 0.79
CA CYS A 175 5.99 15.86 0.55
C CYS A 175 4.62 15.24 0.27
N HIS A 176 3.64 15.43 1.15
CA HIS A 176 2.36 14.75 1.07
C HIS A 176 1.46 15.32 -0.02
N ALA A 177 0.63 14.45 -0.59
CA ALA A 177 -0.36 14.85 -1.57
C ALA A 177 -1.45 15.72 -0.93
N ASN A 178 -1.86 16.79 -1.60
CA ASN A 178 -3.12 17.49 -1.30
C ASN A 178 -4.31 16.70 -1.90
N THR A 179 -5.53 17.22 -1.80
CA THR A 179 -6.73 16.53 -2.33
C THR A 179 -6.63 16.22 -3.83
N ALA A 180 -6.10 17.14 -4.65
CA ALA A 180 -5.90 16.90 -6.08
C ALA A 180 -4.82 15.83 -6.33
N GLY A 181 -3.74 15.85 -5.54
CA GLY A 181 -2.70 14.82 -5.60
C GLY A 181 -3.17 13.45 -5.17
N GLN A 182 -4.01 13.36 -4.13
CA GLN A 182 -4.64 12.10 -3.74
C GLN A 182 -5.51 11.57 -4.89
N GLN A 183 -6.31 12.41 -5.53
CA GLN A 183 -7.09 12.00 -6.70
C GLN A 183 -6.18 11.51 -7.86
N SER A 184 -5.09 12.22 -8.15
CA SER A 184 -4.10 11.84 -9.18
C SER A 184 -3.45 10.49 -8.88
N LEU A 185 -2.95 10.30 -7.65
CA LEU A 185 -2.38 9.04 -7.18
C LEU A 185 -3.40 7.90 -7.19
N GLY A 186 -4.65 8.17 -6.84
CA GLY A 186 -5.75 7.22 -6.89
C GLY A 186 -6.00 6.70 -8.31
N ASN A 187 -6.06 7.60 -9.29
CA ASN A 187 -6.21 7.22 -10.70
C ASN A 187 -5.03 6.38 -11.20
N GLN A 188 -3.80 6.73 -10.84
CA GLN A 188 -2.61 5.92 -11.16
C GLN A 188 -2.71 4.52 -10.53
N ALA A 189 -3.20 4.42 -9.29
CA ALA A 189 -3.40 3.13 -8.63
C ALA A 189 -4.51 2.28 -9.27
N ILE A 190 -5.55 2.91 -9.86
CA ILE A 190 -6.54 2.21 -10.70
C ILE A 190 -5.87 1.65 -11.95
N GLU A 191 -5.01 2.43 -12.62
CA GLU A 191 -4.27 1.94 -13.80
C GLU A 191 -3.34 0.76 -13.48
N PHE A 192 -2.76 0.75 -12.27
CA PHE A 192 -1.84 -0.32 -11.84
C PHE A 192 -2.56 -1.58 -11.35
N PHE A 193 -3.66 -1.44 -10.61
CA PHE A 193 -4.24 -2.52 -9.81
C PHE A 193 -5.74 -2.75 -10.00
N GLY A 194 -6.43 -1.82 -10.68
CA GLY A 194 -7.88 -1.78 -10.85
C GLY A 194 -8.45 -2.82 -11.80
#